data_AF-A0A945MJX7-F1
#
_entry.id   AF-A0A945MJX7-F1
#
_cell.length_a   1.000
_cell.length_b   1.000
_cell.length_c   1.000
_cell.angle_alpha   90.00
_cell.angle_beta   90.00
_cell.angle_gamma   90.00
#
_symmetry.space_group_name_H-M   'P 1'
#
loop_
_entity.id
_entity.type
_entity.pdbx_description
1 polymer ?
#
loop_
_entity_poly.entity_id
_entity_poly.type
_entity_poly.pdbx_seq_one_letter_code
_entity_poly.pdbx_strand_id
1 'polypeptide(L)'
;MSSFKDLKNNRMNNLQSLTKQVEKLAEKPSYEDERIWKCERDKTGNGYAVVRFLPAPTNEDVPWVRLWSHGFKGPGGWYIENSLTTPRSDAPSGTDDPVSKANTTLWNSGIESDKNIARDRKRKLSYYSNILILEDSTNAQNEGKVFLFRYGKKIFEKIESVMNPEFKDEEPMNPFDFWSGANFKLKIRQVEGYANYDKSEFASPSPLFDGDDAKLEDVWKQQHSLQGLLAPENFKSYQELEARFNTVTASGTGSDYNETIEESSANPVANDAAESTSEDTLEYFKKLAEQ
;
A
#
# COMPACT_ATOMS: atom_id res chain seq x y z
N MET A 1 -15.64 45.82 28.85
CA MET A 1 -14.44 45.48 29.63
C MET A 1 -14.62 44.06 30.14
N SER A 2 -13.89 43.08 29.58
CA SER A 2 -13.92 41.69 30.06
C SER A 2 -13.26 41.65 31.44
N SER A 3 -13.93 41.05 32.44
CA SER A 3 -13.43 41.03 33.81
C SER A 3 -12.34 39.97 33.98
N PHE A 4 -11.50 40.12 35.02
CA PHE A 4 -10.49 39.11 35.39
C PHE A 4 -11.11 37.74 35.70
N LYS A 5 -12.40 37.70 36.09
CA LYS A 5 -13.16 36.47 36.30
C LYS A 5 -13.49 35.76 34.98
N ASP A 6 -13.73 36.53 33.92
CA ASP A 6 -13.99 36.01 32.57
C ASP A 6 -12.72 35.43 31.95
N LEU A 7 -11.55 36.02 32.23
CA LEU A 7 -10.24 35.46 31.87
C LEU A 7 -9.97 34.12 32.58
N LYS A 8 -10.39 33.95 33.84
CA LYS A 8 -10.18 32.72 34.61
C LYS A 8 -11.04 31.56 34.10
N ASN A 9 -12.28 31.83 33.69
CA ASN A 9 -13.16 30.84 33.06
C ASN A 9 -12.72 30.52 31.63
N ASN A 10 -12.30 31.53 30.85
CA ASN A 10 -11.77 31.33 29.51
C ASN A 10 -10.42 30.61 29.50
N ARG A 11 -9.62 30.69 30.57
CA ARG A 11 -8.35 29.97 30.70
C ARG A 11 -8.53 28.46 30.57
N MET A 12 -9.60 27.89 31.12
CA MET A 12 -9.84 26.44 31.13
C MET A 12 -10.30 25.93 29.75
N ASN A 13 -11.18 26.70 29.10
CA ASN A 13 -11.59 26.44 27.71
C ASN A 13 -10.43 26.64 26.71
N ASN A 14 -9.57 27.63 26.97
CA ASN A 14 -8.37 27.87 26.16
C ASN A 14 -7.31 26.79 26.40
N LEU A 15 -7.16 26.27 27.63
CA LEU A 15 -6.31 25.12 27.93
C LEU A 15 -6.79 23.87 27.23
N GLN A 16 -8.09 23.56 27.24
CA GLN A 16 -8.63 22.42 26.50
C GLN A 16 -8.47 22.57 24.98
N SER A 17 -8.63 23.78 24.45
CA SER A 17 -8.36 24.10 23.03
C SER A 17 -6.88 23.93 22.68
N LEU A 18 -5.98 24.41 23.54
CA LEU A 18 -4.54 24.28 23.39
C LEU A 18 -4.09 22.82 23.54
N THR A 19 -4.65 22.05 24.49
CA THR A 19 -4.39 20.62 24.63
C THR A 19 -4.87 19.86 23.41
N LYS A 20 -6.07 20.14 22.87
CA LYS A 20 -6.55 19.56 21.60
C LYS A 20 -5.68 19.94 20.40
N GLN A 21 -5.15 21.17 20.37
CA GLN A 21 -4.22 21.58 19.32
C GLN A 21 -2.85 20.91 19.46
N VAL A 22 -2.37 20.69 20.68
CA VAL A 22 -1.15 19.93 20.97
C VAL A 22 -1.34 18.44 20.66
N GLU A 23 -2.51 17.87 20.94
CA GLU A 23 -2.89 16.51 20.52
C GLU A 23 -2.95 16.39 19.00
N LYS A 24 -3.53 17.37 18.29
CA LYS A 24 -3.51 17.43 16.81
C LYS A 24 -2.13 17.62 16.22
N LEU A 25 -1.21 18.27 16.94
CA LEU A 25 0.20 18.38 16.55
C LEU A 25 1.00 17.11 16.89
N ALA A 26 0.48 16.26 17.78
CA ALA A 26 1.03 14.96 18.16
C ALA A 26 0.40 13.79 17.38
N GLU A 27 -0.75 14.00 16.72
CA GLU A 27 -1.29 13.09 15.71
C GLU A 27 -0.27 12.99 14.57
N LYS A 28 0.44 11.86 14.53
CA LYS A 28 1.24 11.49 13.36
C LYS A 28 0.32 11.57 12.15
N PRO A 29 0.69 12.27 11.06
CA PRO A 29 -0.11 12.24 9.84
C PRO A 29 -0.31 10.78 9.46
N SER A 30 -1.57 10.33 9.42
CA SER A 30 -1.91 9.04 8.84
C SER A 30 -1.65 9.17 7.34
N TYR A 31 -0.58 8.54 6.87
CA TYR A 31 -0.28 8.42 5.44
C TYR A 31 -1.09 7.28 4.78
N GLU A 32 -2.01 6.66 5.52
CA GLU A 32 -2.84 5.59 5.00
C GLU A 32 -4.09 6.16 4.32
N ASP A 33 -4.24 5.83 3.03
CA ASP A 33 -5.45 6.12 2.28
C ASP A 33 -6.56 5.15 2.71
N GLU A 34 -7.52 5.64 3.49
CA GLU A 34 -8.65 4.87 4.04
C GLU A 34 -9.53 4.22 2.97
N ARG A 35 -9.43 4.67 1.71
CA ARG A 35 -10.14 4.07 0.58
C ARG A 35 -9.53 2.73 0.17
N ILE A 36 -8.28 2.47 0.54
CA ILE A 36 -7.56 1.25 0.16
C ILE A 36 -7.80 0.17 1.21
N TRP A 37 -8.56 -0.85 0.83
CA TRP A 37 -8.75 -2.03 1.66
C TRP A 37 -7.54 -2.96 1.61
N LYS A 38 -7.24 -3.56 2.76
CA LYS A 38 -6.24 -4.61 2.92
C LYS A 38 -6.90 -5.78 3.63
N CYS A 39 -6.73 -6.98 3.09
CA CYS A 39 -7.15 -8.21 3.79
C CYS A 39 -6.25 -8.41 5.02
N GLU A 40 -6.84 -8.29 6.20
CA GLU A 40 -6.13 -8.58 7.44
C GLU A 40 -5.78 -10.06 7.55
N ARG A 41 -4.70 -10.32 8.27
CA ARG A 41 -4.17 -11.67 8.48
C ARG A 41 -4.35 -12.05 9.93
N ASP A 42 -4.70 -13.30 10.15
CA ASP A 42 -4.70 -13.89 11.48
C ASP A 42 -3.28 -14.00 12.05
N LYS A 43 -3.20 -14.45 13.31
CA LYS A 43 -1.93 -14.63 14.04
C LYS A 43 -0.97 -15.62 13.37
N THR A 44 -1.47 -16.47 12.47
CA THR A 44 -0.67 -17.43 11.69
C THR A 44 -0.25 -16.87 10.33
N GLY A 45 -0.62 -15.62 10.04
CA GLY A 45 -0.36 -14.94 8.78
C GLY A 45 -1.26 -15.38 7.63
N ASN A 46 -2.31 -16.14 7.91
CA ASN A 46 -3.32 -16.51 6.92
C ASN A 46 -4.40 -15.43 6.84
N GLY A 47 -4.97 -15.22 5.67
CA GLY A 47 -6.07 -14.27 5.46
C GLY A 47 -7.10 -14.85 4.53
N TYR A 48 -8.36 -14.51 4.75
CA TYR A 48 -9.47 -14.95 3.92
C TYR A 48 -10.52 -13.85 3.76
N ALA A 49 -10.86 -13.57 2.52
CA ALA A 49 -11.94 -12.68 2.16
C ALA A 49 -12.58 -13.12 0.83
N VAL A 50 -13.84 -12.76 0.62
CA VAL A 50 -14.50 -12.87 -0.67
C VAL A 50 -14.79 -11.46 -1.17
N VAL A 51 -14.31 -11.15 -2.37
CA VAL A 51 -14.45 -9.83 -2.97
C VAL A 51 -15.02 -9.95 -4.38
N ARG A 52 -15.69 -8.92 -4.87
CA ARG A 52 -16.14 -8.82 -6.27
C ARG A 52 -15.39 -7.67 -6.93
N PHE A 53 -14.62 -7.97 -7.97
CA PHE A 53 -14.02 -6.92 -8.80
C PHE A 53 -15.14 -6.17 -9.53
N LEU A 54 -15.03 -4.84 -9.56
CA LEU A 54 -16.05 -3.95 -10.11
C LEU A 54 -15.62 -3.41 -11.48
N PRO A 55 -16.57 -3.08 -12.37
CA PRO A 55 -16.26 -2.53 -13.69
C PRO A 55 -15.58 -1.17 -13.59
N ALA A 56 -15.28 -0.57 -14.74
CA ALA A 56 -14.65 0.74 -14.74
C ALA A 56 -15.57 1.79 -14.08
N PRO A 57 -15.02 2.68 -13.23
CA PRO A 57 -15.80 3.74 -12.59
C PRO A 57 -16.28 4.77 -13.64
N THR A 58 -17.19 5.65 -13.23
CA THR A 58 -17.74 6.70 -14.09
C THR A 58 -16.63 7.50 -14.80
N ASN A 59 -16.75 7.64 -16.13
CA ASN A 59 -15.79 8.34 -17.01
C ASN A 59 -14.40 7.70 -17.12
N GLU A 60 -14.24 6.42 -16.78
CA GLU A 60 -13.02 5.65 -17.02
C GLU A 60 -13.37 4.38 -17.82
N ASP A 61 -12.46 3.93 -18.70
CA ASP A 61 -12.70 2.77 -19.57
C ASP A 61 -12.07 1.47 -19.04
N VAL A 62 -11.12 1.57 -18.11
CA VAL A 62 -10.32 0.44 -17.64
C VAL A 62 -10.59 0.21 -16.15
N PRO A 63 -10.97 -1.01 -15.71
CA PRO A 63 -11.27 -1.31 -14.31
C PRO A 63 -10.02 -1.55 -13.43
N TRP A 64 -8.83 -1.23 -13.96
CA TRP A 64 -7.60 -1.23 -13.19
C TRP A 64 -6.62 -0.15 -13.66
N VAL A 65 -5.73 0.26 -12.75
CA VAL A 65 -4.54 1.03 -13.07
C VAL A 65 -3.28 0.31 -12.60
N ARG A 66 -2.15 0.60 -13.25
CA ARG A 66 -0.83 0.11 -12.87
C ARG A 66 -0.02 1.25 -12.27
N LEU A 67 0.62 1.01 -11.15
CA LEU A 67 1.48 1.96 -10.47
C LEU A 67 2.81 1.30 -10.12
N TRP A 68 3.91 1.96 -10.47
CA TRP A 68 5.26 1.59 -10.05
C TRP A 68 5.68 2.43 -8.86
N SER A 69 6.31 1.81 -7.86
CA SER A 69 6.90 2.51 -6.72
C SER A 69 8.26 1.93 -6.36
N HIS A 70 9.07 2.69 -5.64
CA HIS A 70 10.31 2.22 -5.01
C HIS A 70 10.11 2.15 -3.50
N GLY A 71 10.66 1.12 -2.87
CA GLY A 71 10.52 0.89 -1.43
C GLY A 71 11.71 0.13 -0.87
N PHE A 72 12.69 0.85 -0.32
CA PHE A 72 13.94 0.29 0.23
C PHE A 72 14.48 1.15 1.37
N LYS A 73 15.34 0.57 2.21
CA LYS A 73 16.00 1.24 3.33
C LYS A 73 17.48 1.45 3.01
N GLY A 74 17.97 2.68 3.18
CA GLY A 74 19.38 3.03 3.09
C GLY A 74 19.90 3.61 4.42
N PRO A 75 21.16 4.05 4.48
CA PRO A 75 21.74 4.67 5.67
C PRO A 75 20.95 5.88 6.18
N GLY A 76 20.35 6.67 5.27
CA GLY A 76 19.51 7.83 5.61
C GLY A 76 18.03 7.52 5.84
N GLY A 77 17.67 6.25 6.07
CA GLY A 77 16.30 5.82 6.35
C GLY A 77 15.57 5.21 5.16
N TRP A 78 14.24 5.31 5.15
CA TRP A 78 13.39 4.70 4.11
C TRP A 78 13.19 5.61 2.90
N TYR A 79 13.27 5.02 1.72
CA TYR A 79 12.79 5.60 0.46
C TYR A 79 11.53 4.84 0.05
N ILE A 80 10.37 5.49 0.15
CA ILE A 80 9.07 4.95 -0.25
C ILE A 80 8.37 6.00 -1.10
N GLU A 81 8.44 5.85 -2.42
CA GLU A 81 7.94 6.87 -3.35
C GLU A 81 7.33 6.23 -4.60
N ASN A 82 6.33 6.89 -5.17
CA ASN A 82 5.81 6.55 -6.49
C ASN A 82 6.88 6.83 -7.56
N SER A 83 7.06 5.88 -8.48
CA SER A 83 8.06 6.01 -9.55
C SER A 83 7.50 6.81 -10.72
N LEU A 84 8.31 7.73 -11.22
CA LEU A 84 8.00 8.50 -12.42
C LEU A 84 7.91 7.64 -13.68
N THR A 85 8.42 6.40 -13.65
CA THR A 85 8.26 5.43 -14.73
C THR A 85 6.83 4.87 -14.86
N THR A 86 5.91 5.24 -13.97
CA THR A 86 4.49 4.91 -14.07
C THR A 86 3.85 5.62 -15.28
N PRO A 87 3.23 4.88 -16.21
CA PRO A 87 2.40 5.46 -17.26
C PRO A 87 1.23 6.25 -16.68
N ARG A 88 1.04 7.49 -17.15
CA ARG A 88 -0.04 8.39 -16.74
C ARG A 88 -0.63 9.11 -17.97
N SER A 89 -1.74 9.82 -17.80
CA SER A 89 -2.36 10.59 -18.88
C SER A 89 -1.45 11.71 -19.42
N ASP A 90 -0.68 12.36 -18.54
CA ASP A 90 0.32 13.39 -18.87
C ASP A 90 1.64 12.80 -19.39
N ALA A 91 1.93 11.54 -19.05
CA ALA A 91 3.14 10.82 -19.42
C ALA A 91 2.84 9.36 -19.79
N PRO A 92 2.35 9.07 -21.01
CA PRO A 92 1.83 7.74 -21.38
C PRO A 92 2.86 6.61 -21.35
N SER A 93 4.16 6.91 -21.37
CA SER A 93 5.26 5.93 -21.22
C SER A 93 5.98 6.03 -19.88
N GLY A 94 5.49 6.87 -18.96
CA GLY A 94 6.26 7.36 -17.83
C GLY A 94 7.36 8.34 -18.24
N THR A 95 8.12 8.82 -17.27
CA THR A 95 9.30 9.68 -17.47
C THR A 95 10.51 9.10 -16.73
N ASP A 96 11.67 9.73 -16.94
CA ASP A 96 12.89 9.38 -16.21
C ASP A 96 12.69 9.48 -14.69
N ASP A 97 13.33 8.55 -13.99
CA ASP A 97 13.25 8.38 -12.54
C ASP A 97 14.68 8.24 -11.98
N PRO A 98 15.05 8.98 -10.92
CA PRO A 98 16.42 9.01 -10.42
C PRO A 98 16.89 7.65 -9.88
N VAL A 99 16.00 6.87 -9.26
CA VAL A 99 16.34 5.53 -8.76
C VAL A 99 16.54 4.57 -9.92
N SER A 100 15.66 4.62 -10.93
CA SER A 100 15.78 3.78 -12.13
C SER A 100 17.06 4.07 -12.92
N LYS A 101 17.44 5.35 -13.04
CA LYS A 101 18.70 5.76 -13.66
C LYS A 101 19.92 5.24 -12.89
N ALA A 102 19.93 5.41 -11.57
CA ALA A 102 21.02 4.92 -10.72
C ALA A 102 21.15 3.37 -10.76
N ASN A 103 20.02 2.66 -10.70
CA ASN A 103 19.99 1.20 -10.79
C ASN A 103 20.49 0.68 -12.14
N THR A 104 20.21 1.39 -13.24
CA THR A 104 20.74 1.03 -14.56
C THR A 104 22.26 1.09 -14.59
N THR A 105 22.86 2.14 -14.01
CA THR A 105 24.31 2.26 -13.86
C THR A 105 24.90 1.11 -13.05
N LEU A 106 24.30 0.79 -11.89
CA LEU A 106 24.72 -0.31 -11.03
C LEU A 106 24.62 -1.67 -11.72
N TRP A 107 23.54 -1.90 -12.46
CA TRP A 107 23.35 -3.15 -13.18
C TRP A 107 24.40 -3.35 -14.29
N ASN A 108 24.70 -2.27 -15.01
CA ASN A 108 25.65 -2.26 -16.11
C ASN A 108 27.12 -2.26 -15.67
N SER A 109 27.43 -2.04 -14.39
CA SER A 109 28.81 -2.16 -13.88
C SER A 109 29.34 -3.59 -13.97
N GLY A 110 28.43 -4.58 -14.03
CA GLY A 110 28.77 -6.00 -14.07
C GLY A 110 29.15 -6.58 -12.72
N ILE A 111 29.30 -5.75 -11.68
CA ILE A 111 29.70 -6.15 -10.33
C ILE A 111 28.48 -6.70 -9.58
N GLU A 112 28.62 -7.89 -8.96
CA GLU A 112 27.47 -8.54 -8.31
C GLU A 112 26.95 -7.77 -7.09
N SER A 113 27.83 -7.09 -6.33
CA SER A 113 27.42 -6.22 -5.23
C SER A 113 26.55 -5.06 -5.70
N ASP A 114 26.87 -4.46 -6.84
CA ASP A 114 26.09 -3.36 -7.42
C ASP A 114 24.73 -3.86 -7.92
N LYS A 115 24.70 -5.04 -8.54
CA LYS A 115 23.45 -5.69 -8.95
C LYS A 115 22.56 -6.02 -7.76
N ASN A 116 23.12 -6.44 -6.62
CA ASN A 116 22.35 -6.64 -5.40
C ASN A 116 21.68 -5.34 -4.92
N ILE A 117 22.43 -4.23 -4.90
CA ILE A 117 21.86 -2.91 -4.58
C ILE A 117 20.73 -2.55 -5.56
N ALA A 118 20.92 -2.76 -6.86
CA ALA A 118 19.87 -2.50 -7.86
C ALA A 118 18.63 -3.40 -7.68
N ARG A 119 18.81 -4.67 -7.27
CA ARG A 119 17.71 -5.60 -6.95
C ARG A 119 16.92 -5.14 -5.72
N ASP A 120 17.60 -4.66 -4.69
CA ASP A 120 16.95 -4.17 -3.46
C ASP A 120 16.16 -2.90 -3.72
N ARG A 121 16.66 -2.04 -4.61
CA ARG A 121 16.02 -0.77 -5.01
C ARG A 121 15.04 -0.93 -6.17
N LYS A 122 14.79 -2.15 -6.67
CA LYS A 122 13.95 -2.36 -7.86
C LYS A 122 12.54 -1.81 -7.64
N ARG A 123 11.93 -1.35 -8.73
CA ARG A 123 10.53 -0.91 -8.69
C ARG A 123 9.60 -2.09 -8.39
N LYS A 124 8.52 -1.80 -7.65
CA LYS A 124 7.45 -2.73 -7.29
C LYS A 124 6.21 -2.39 -8.13
N LEU A 125 5.66 -3.38 -8.82
CA LEU A 125 4.40 -3.24 -9.58
C LEU A 125 3.22 -3.44 -8.64
N SER A 126 2.32 -2.48 -8.60
CA SER A 126 1.00 -2.64 -8.01
C SER A 126 -0.08 -2.38 -9.04
N TYR A 127 -1.16 -3.13 -8.93
CA TYR A 127 -2.41 -2.91 -9.62
C TYR A 127 -3.45 -2.43 -8.62
N TYR A 128 -4.35 -1.58 -9.08
CA TYR A 128 -5.46 -1.10 -8.27
C TYR A 128 -6.76 -1.28 -9.05
N SER A 129 -7.78 -1.82 -8.39
CA SER A 129 -9.14 -1.94 -8.91
C SER A 129 -10.15 -1.57 -7.82
N ASN A 130 -11.34 -1.15 -8.22
CA ASN A 130 -12.46 -1.10 -7.29
C ASN A 130 -12.95 -2.52 -7.00
N ILE A 131 -13.27 -2.79 -5.74
CA ILE A 131 -13.86 -4.05 -5.30
C ILE A 131 -15.04 -3.77 -4.36
N LEU A 132 -16.01 -4.68 -4.37
CA LEU A 132 -17.02 -4.81 -3.32
C LEU A 132 -16.60 -5.94 -2.38
N ILE A 133 -16.60 -5.67 -1.07
CA ILE A 133 -16.35 -6.70 -0.06
C ILE A 133 -17.62 -7.51 0.16
N LEU A 134 -17.57 -8.82 -0.08
CA LEU A 134 -18.69 -9.74 0.14
C LEU A 134 -18.56 -10.51 1.45
N GLU A 135 -17.33 -10.84 1.83
CA GLU A 135 -17.00 -11.49 3.11
C GLU A 135 -15.62 -10.99 3.55
N ASP A 136 -15.53 -10.51 4.78
CA ASP A 136 -14.26 -10.15 5.42
C ASP A 136 -14.29 -10.69 6.84
N SER A 137 -13.84 -11.95 6.98
CA SER A 137 -13.91 -12.71 8.24
C SER A 137 -13.26 -12.01 9.44
N THR A 138 -12.29 -11.15 9.19
CA THR A 138 -11.58 -10.36 10.20
C THR A 138 -12.26 -9.03 10.51
N ASN A 139 -12.97 -8.46 9.53
CA ASN A 139 -13.54 -7.12 9.61
C ASN A 139 -14.91 -7.05 8.92
N ALA A 140 -15.92 -7.68 9.53
CA ALA A 140 -17.28 -7.74 9.00
C ALA A 140 -17.89 -6.35 8.72
N GLN A 141 -17.41 -5.28 9.37
CA GLN A 141 -17.82 -3.90 9.10
C GLN A 141 -17.47 -3.41 7.67
N ASN A 142 -16.61 -4.13 6.95
CA ASN A 142 -16.25 -3.83 5.57
C ASN A 142 -17.24 -4.43 4.56
N GLU A 143 -18.01 -5.45 4.95
CA GLU A 143 -18.92 -6.15 4.06
C GLU A 143 -20.00 -5.22 3.49
N GLY A 144 -20.24 -5.33 2.19
CA GLY A 144 -21.15 -4.47 1.45
C GLY A 144 -20.57 -3.11 1.02
N LYS A 145 -19.33 -2.78 1.37
CA LYS A 145 -18.69 -1.51 0.99
C LYS A 145 -17.74 -1.64 -0.20
N VAL A 146 -17.60 -0.53 -0.92
CA VAL A 146 -16.68 -0.39 -2.06
C VAL A 146 -15.36 0.23 -1.62
N PHE A 147 -14.26 -0.45 -1.96
CA PHE A 147 -12.90 0.00 -1.69
C PHE A 147 -12.01 -0.13 -2.92
N LEU A 148 -10.87 0.56 -2.88
CA LEU A 148 -9.74 0.27 -3.75
C LEU A 148 -8.98 -0.94 -3.21
N PHE A 149 -8.66 -1.88 -4.09
CA PHE A 149 -7.81 -3.02 -3.74
C PHE A 149 -6.46 -2.90 -4.44
N ARG A 150 -5.39 -2.81 -3.65
CA ARG A 150 -4.02 -2.86 -4.14
C ARG A 150 -3.52 -4.31 -4.17
N TYR A 151 -3.14 -4.79 -5.33
CA TYR A 151 -2.65 -6.16 -5.49
C TYR A 151 -1.45 -6.25 -6.45
N GLY A 152 -0.69 -7.34 -6.33
CA GLY A 152 0.49 -7.58 -7.16
C GLY A 152 0.20 -8.43 -8.40
N LYS A 153 1.26 -8.69 -9.16
CA LYS A 153 1.23 -9.48 -10.41
C LYS A 153 0.51 -10.82 -10.27
N LYS A 154 0.65 -11.54 -9.14
CA LYS A 154 0.05 -12.86 -8.94
C LYS A 154 -1.48 -12.87 -8.96
N ILE A 155 -2.11 -11.81 -8.45
CA ILE A 155 -3.57 -11.67 -8.52
C ILE A 155 -3.98 -11.19 -9.92
N PHE A 156 -3.20 -10.29 -10.52
CA PHE A 156 -3.46 -9.84 -11.89
C PHE A 156 -3.36 -10.99 -12.90
N GLU A 157 -2.38 -11.89 -12.77
CA GLU A 157 -2.26 -13.12 -13.57
C GLU A 157 -3.53 -14.00 -13.47
N LYS A 158 -4.19 -14.05 -12.30
CA LYS A 158 -5.47 -14.77 -12.13
C LYS A 158 -6.65 -14.06 -12.80
N ILE A 159 -6.63 -12.73 -12.86
CA ILE A 159 -7.61 -11.94 -13.61
C ILE A 159 -7.42 -12.19 -15.11
N GLU A 160 -6.18 -12.12 -15.59
CA GLU A 160 -5.85 -12.35 -16.99
C GLU A 160 -6.19 -13.78 -17.44
N SER A 161 -5.96 -14.78 -16.59
CA SER A 161 -6.22 -16.19 -16.92
C SER A 161 -7.70 -16.49 -17.14
N VAL A 162 -8.61 -15.86 -16.38
CA VAL A 162 -10.05 -16.05 -16.60
C VAL A 162 -10.57 -15.27 -17.81
N MET A 163 -9.93 -14.13 -18.14
CA MET A 163 -10.26 -13.36 -19.34
C MET A 163 -9.71 -13.99 -20.62
N ASN A 164 -8.56 -14.69 -20.52
CA ASN A 164 -7.85 -15.30 -21.64
C ASN A 164 -7.41 -16.72 -21.26
N PRO A 165 -8.36 -17.68 -21.16
CA PRO A 165 -8.04 -19.05 -20.77
C PRO A 165 -7.08 -19.73 -21.76
N GLU A 166 -6.22 -20.61 -21.25
CA GLU A 166 -5.20 -21.31 -22.03
C GLU A 166 -5.75 -22.61 -22.67
N PHE A 167 -6.84 -23.16 -22.14
CA PHE A 167 -7.42 -24.43 -22.55
C PHE A 167 -8.76 -24.26 -23.27
N LYS A 168 -9.06 -25.13 -24.23
CA LYS A 168 -10.25 -25.00 -25.11
C LYS A 168 -11.57 -25.28 -24.42
N ASP A 169 -11.54 -25.99 -23.30
CA ASP A 169 -12.68 -26.35 -22.47
C ASP A 169 -12.99 -25.28 -21.40
N GLU A 170 -12.17 -24.23 -21.31
CA GLU A 170 -12.41 -23.08 -20.45
C GLU A 170 -13.05 -21.94 -21.25
N GLU A 171 -14.16 -21.39 -20.75
CA GLU A 171 -14.83 -20.25 -21.38
C GLU A 171 -14.26 -18.92 -20.84
N PRO A 172 -13.91 -17.96 -21.72
CA PRO A 172 -13.50 -16.64 -21.29
C PRO A 172 -14.59 -15.94 -20.48
N MET A 173 -14.19 -15.34 -19.35
CA MET A 173 -15.07 -14.60 -18.45
C MET A 173 -14.45 -13.24 -18.13
N ASN A 174 -15.24 -12.17 -18.21
CA ASN A 174 -14.85 -10.87 -17.68
C ASN A 174 -15.14 -10.81 -16.17
N PRO A 175 -14.15 -10.88 -15.27
CA PRO A 175 -14.39 -10.90 -13.83
C PRO A 175 -14.94 -9.58 -13.28
N PHE A 176 -14.84 -8.50 -14.05
CA PHE A 176 -15.35 -7.17 -13.68
C PHE A 176 -16.82 -6.95 -14.07
N ASP A 177 -17.43 -7.88 -14.80
CA ASP A 177 -18.82 -7.73 -15.24
C ASP A 177 -19.82 -7.99 -14.10
N PHE A 178 -20.86 -7.16 -14.02
CA PHE A 178 -21.86 -7.27 -12.96
C PHE A 178 -22.77 -8.50 -13.12
N TRP A 179 -23.11 -8.88 -14.35
CA TRP A 179 -24.12 -9.91 -14.62
C TRP A 179 -23.50 -11.30 -14.85
N SER A 180 -22.30 -11.34 -15.39
CA SER A 180 -21.60 -12.54 -15.85
C SER A 180 -20.17 -12.69 -15.32
N GLY A 181 -19.71 -11.77 -14.46
CA GLY A 181 -18.43 -11.91 -13.77
C GLY A 181 -18.49 -12.92 -12.61
N ALA A 182 -17.45 -12.94 -11.78
CA ALA A 182 -17.36 -13.87 -10.66
C ALA A 182 -16.79 -13.23 -9.40
N ASN A 183 -17.15 -13.81 -8.27
CA ASN A 183 -16.56 -13.47 -6.98
C ASN A 183 -15.15 -14.07 -6.90
N PHE A 184 -14.23 -13.35 -6.28
CA PHE A 184 -12.86 -13.78 -6.05
C PHE A 184 -12.66 -14.14 -4.58
N LYS A 185 -12.26 -15.38 -4.33
CA LYS A 185 -11.89 -15.87 -3.00
C LYS A 185 -10.42 -15.57 -2.79
N LEU A 186 -10.13 -14.49 -2.05
CA LEU A 186 -8.79 -14.14 -1.66
C LEU A 186 -8.34 -15.03 -0.50
N LYS A 187 -7.28 -15.81 -0.72
CA LYS A 187 -6.69 -16.69 0.29
C LYS A 187 -5.21 -16.36 0.41
N ILE A 188 -4.83 -15.79 1.54
CA ILE A 188 -3.45 -15.46 1.87
C ILE A 188 -2.89 -16.55 2.76
N ARG A 189 -1.68 -17.02 2.46
CA ARG A 189 -0.90 -17.91 3.31
C ARG A 189 0.52 -17.41 3.45
N GLN A 190 1.15 -17.69 4.57
CA GLN A 190 2.59 -17.52 4.71
C GLN A 190 3.31 -18.75 4.14
N VAL A 191 4.21 -18.53 3.18
CA VAL A 191 5.11 -19.54 2.62
C VAL A 191 6.50 -18.94 2.60
N GLU A 192 7.45 -19.55 3.32
CA GLU A 192 8.84 -19.07 3.44
C GLU A 192 8.96 -17.60 3.90
N GLY A 193 8.03 -17.15 4.77
CA GLY A 193 8.00 -15.77 5.28
C GLY A 193 7.36 -14.75 4.33
N TYR A 194 6.83 -15.18 3.18
CA TYR A 194 6.15 -14.33 2.22
C TYR A 194 4.67 -14.67 2.07
N ALA A 195 3.87 -13.64 1.78
CA ALA A 195 2.47 -13.80 1.43
C ALA A 195 2.32 -14.49 0.07
N ASN A 196 1.69 -15.65 0.08
CA ASN A 196 1.34 -16.45 -1.07
C ASN A 196 -0.17 -16.36 -1.35
N TYR A 197 -0.52 -16.29 -2.63
CA TYR A 197 -1.89 -16.14 -3.11
C TYR A 197 -2.34 -17.28 -4.03
N ASP A 198 -1.56 -18.36 -4.16
CA ASP A 198 -1.76 -19.38 -5.20
C ASP A 198 -3.11 -20.07 -5.06
N LYS A 199 -3.60 -20.23 -3.82
CA LYS A 199 -4.93 -20.80 -3.51
C LYS A 199 -6.10 -19.83 -3.68
N SER A 200 -5.84 -18.57 -4.01
CA SER A 200 -6.90 -17.63 -4.37
C SER A 200 -7.47 -18.02 -5.73
N GLU A 201 -8.78 -17.88 -5.92
CA GLU A 201 -9.45 -18.37 -7.12
C GLU A 201 -10.74 -17.58 -7.37
N PHE A 202 -11.16 -17.53 -8.64
CA PHE A 202 -12.51 -17.10 -8.98
C PHE A 202 -13.50 -18.23 -8.70
N ALA A 203 -14.66 -17.86 -8.17
CA ALA A 203 -15.82 -18.74 -8.14
C ALA A 203 -16.39 -18.90 -9.56
N SER A 204 -17.41 -19.75 -9.70
CA SER A 204 -18.17 -19.83 -10.95
C SER A 204 -18.84 -18.48 -11.27
N PRO A 205 -19.03 -18.15 -12.56
CA PRO A 205 -19.73 -16.94 -12.98
C PRO A 205 -21.11 -16.82 -12.32
N SER A 206 -21.41 -15.64 -11.79
CA SER A 206 -22.71 -15.35 -11.19
C SER A 206 -23.01 -13.85 -11.23
N PRO A 207 -24.28 -13.44 -11.43
CA PRO A 207 -24.65 -12.05 -11.31
C PRO A 207 -24.46 -11.56 -9.87
N LEU A 208 -23.98 -10.33 -9.72
CA LEU A 208 -23.98 -9.64 -8.44
C LEU A 208 -25.42 -9.22 -8.11
N PHE A 209 -25.85 -9.45 -6.87
CA PHE A 209 -27.22 -9.16 -6.40
C PHE A 209 -28.33 -9.69 -7.33
N ASP A 210 -28.13 -10.88 -7.89
CA ASP A 210 -29.07 -11.53 -8.83
C ASP A 210 -29.39 -10.68 -10.08
N GLY A 211 -28.58 -9.67 -10.39
CA GLY A 211 -28.77 -8.78 -11.53
C GLY A 211 -29.74 -7.62 -11.27
N ASP A 212 -29.98 -7.27 -10.00
CA ASP A 212 -30.83 -6.12 -9.63
C ASP A 212 -30.16 -4.78 -10.02
N ASP A 213 -30.59 -4.22 -11.15
CA ASP A 213 -30.05 -3.00 -11.76
C ASP A 213 -29.93 -1.83 -10.77
N ALA A 214 -30.90 -1.65 -9.86
CA ALA A 214 -30.86 -0.53 -8.91
C ALA A 214 -29.70 -0.69 -7.91
N LYS A 215 -29.49 -1.90 -7.39
CA LYS A 215 -28.36 -2.17 -6.48
C LYS A 215 -27.02 -2.13 -7.19
N LEU A 216 -26.97 -2.58 -8.44
CA LEU A 216 -25.77 -2.51 -9.26
C LEU A 216 -25.37 -1.05 -9.53
N GLU A 217 -26.34 -0.20 -9.88
CA GLU A 217 -26.11 1.23 -10.08
C GLU A 217 -25.64 1.91 -8.78
N ASP A 218 -26.22 1.57 -7.64
CA ASP A 218 -25.81 2.09 -6.33
C ASP A 218 -24.36 1.72 -5.97
N VAL A 219 -23.92 0.49 -6.27
CA VAL A 219 -22.52 0.08 -6.08
C VAL A 219 -21.60 0.80 -7.06
N TRP A 220 -22.00 0.91 -8.33
CA TRP A 220 -21.20 1.57 -9.36
C TRP A 220 -20.91 3.03 -9.02
N LYS A 221 -21.89 3.76 -8.47
CA LYS A 221 -21.75 5.16 -8.02
C LYS A 221 -20.81 5.34 -6.82
N GLN A 222 -20.56 4.28 -6.04
CA GLN A 222 -19.67 4.31 -4.88
C GLN A 222 -18.20 4.05 -5.23
N GLN A 223 -17.91 3.76 -6.50
CA GLN A 223 -16.54 3.49 -6.93
C GLN A 223 -15.64 4.72 -6.83
N HIS A 224 -14.38 4.49 -6.48
CA HIS A 224 -13.34 5.50 -6.40
C HIS A 224 -12.68 5.68 -7.77
N SER A 225 -12.25 6.91 -8.10
CA SER A 225 -11.50 7.13 -9.34
C SER A 225 -10.16 6.39 -9.28
N LEU A 226 -9.86 5.63 -10.34
CA LEU A 226 -8.57 4.96 -10.48
C LEU A 226 -7.53 5.91 -11.08
N GLN A 227 -7.94 6.77 -12.03
CA GLN A 227 -7.06 7.84 -12.54
C GLN A 227 -6.64 8.82 -11.44
N GLY A 228 -7.44 9.00 -10.40
CA GLY A 228 -7.06 9.78 -9.21
C GLY A 228 -5.81 9.28 -8.50
N LEU A 229 -5.47 7.99 -8.60
CA LEU A 229 -4.21 7.43 -8.08
C LEU A 229 -3.01 7.81 -8.95
N LEU A 230 -3.25 8.02 -10.25
CA LEU A 230 -2.24 8.39 -11.25
C LEU A 230 -2.15 9.91 -11.45
N ALA A 231 -2.84 10.70 -10.64
CA ALA A 231 -2.83 12.15 -10.77
C ALA A 231 -1.41 12.70 -10.49
N PRO A 232 -0.91 13.69 -11.26
CA PRO A 232 0.46 14.20 -11.12
C PRO A 232 0.84 14.65 -9.71
N GLU A 233 -0.11 15.12 -8.92
CA GLU A 233 0.08 15.51 -7.51
C GLU A 233 0.52 14.36 -6.59
N ASN A 234 0.25 13.11 -6.98
CA ASN A 234 0.71 11.92 -6.24
C ASN A 234 2.16 11.54 -6.59
N PHE A 235 2.83 12.29 -7.47
CA PHE A 235 4.20 12.05 -7.90
C PHE A 235 5.05 13.29 -7.61
N LYS A 236 6.10 13.10 -6.80
CA LYS A 236 7.11 14.14 -6.60
C LYS A 236 7.85 14.40 -7.91
N SER A 237 8.35 15.62 -8.08
CA SER A 237 9.19 15.96 -9.22
C SER A 237 10.50 15.17 -9.21
N TYR A 238 11.15 15.08 -10.37
CA TYR A 238 12.46 14.41 -10.48
C TYR A 238 13.47 14.97 -9.47
N GLN A 239 13.51 16.29 -9.30
CA GLN A 239 14.47 16.95 -8.40
C GLN A 239 14.21 16.59 -6.93
N GLU A 240 12.95 16.54 -6.51
CA GLU A 240 12.58 16.14 -5.15
C GLU A 240 12.90 14.66 -4.90
N LEU A 241 12.60 13.78 -5.87
CA LEU A 241 12.94 12.36 -5.78
C LEU A 241 14.46 12.13 -5.75
N GLU A 242 15.23 12.90 -6.53
CA GLU A 242 16.68 12.83 -6.56
C GLU A 242 17.30 13.31 -5.25
N ALA A 243 16.81 14.44 -4.70
CA ALA A 243 17.24 14.94 -3.40
C ALA A 243 16.94 13.93 -2.28
N ARG A 244 15.75 13.33 -2.28
CA ARG A 244 15.38 12.28 -1.32
C ARG A 244 16.23 11.03 -1.49
N PHE A 245 16.48 10.63 -2.73
CA PHE A 245 17.31 9.46 -3.05
C PHE A 245 18.75 9.64 -2.55
N ASN A 246 19.35 10.80 -2.80
CA ASN A 246 20.69 11.14 -2.33
C ASN A 246 20.76 11.16 -0.80
N THR A 247 19.74 11.71 -0.13
CA THR A 247 19.65 11.70 1.33
C THR A 247 19.60 10.28 1.89
N VAL A 248 18.75 9.42 1.33
CA VAL A 248 18.58 8.04 1.80
C VAL A 248 19.83 7.19 1.54
N THR A 249 20.56 7.46 0.45
CA THR A 249 21.73 6.67 0.04
C THR A 249 23.07 7.20 0.54
N ALA A 250 23.13 8.43 1.07
CA ALA A 250 24.36 9.01 1.61
C ALA A 250 24.82 8.31 2.90
N SER A 251 26.03 7.75 2.86
CA SER A 251 26.73 7.26 4.05
C SER A 251 27.41 8.43 4.76
N GLY A 252 26.92 8.88 5.93
CA GLY A 252 27.70 9.77 6.82
C GLY A 252 27.07 11.07 7.32
N THR A 253 25.79 11.34 7.07
CA THR A 253 25.06 12.43 7.76
C THR A 253 23.82 11.84 8.41
N GLY A 254 23.98 11.34 9.63
CA GLY A 254 22.84 10.97 10.46
C GLY A 254 22.01 12.20 10.77
N SER A 255 20.95 12.41 9.97
CA SER A 255 19.74 12.99 10.48
C SER A 255 18.80 11.83 10.75
N ASP A 256 18.51 11.59 12.03
CA ASP A 256 17.45 10.67 12.45
C ASP A 256 16.10 11.22 11.94
N TYR A 257 15.78 10.97 10.68
CA TYR A 257 14.45 11.20 10.14
C TYR A 257 13.58 10.03 10.60
N ASN A 258 13.08 10.16 11.82
CA ASN A 258 12.29 9.14 12.49
C ASN A 258 10.83 9.21 12.02
N GLU A 259 10.60 8.83 10.77
CA GLU A 259 9.24 8.55 10.29
C GLU A 259 8.90 7.12 10.70
N THR A 260 8.29 6.97 11.87
CA THR A 260 7.60 5.72 12.24
C THR A 260 6.41 5.54 11.29
N ILE A 261 6.69 4.88 10.18
CA ILE A 261 5.69 4.19 9.37
C ILE A 261 5.50 2.84 10.03
N GLU A 262 4.27 2.50 10.40
CA GLU A 262 3.94 1.13 10.77
C GLU A 262 4.29 0.23 9.59
N GLU A 263 5.29 -0.61 9.80
CA GLU A 263 5.52 -1.79 8.98
C GLU A 263 4.23 -2.61 8.95
N SER A 264 3.49 -2.57 7.85
CA SER A 264 2.70 -3.74 7.48
C SER A 264 3.73 -4.84 7.21
N SER A 265 3.93 -5.71 8.20
CA SER A 265 4.94 -6.74 8.25
C SER A 265 5.04 -7.57 6.96
N ALA A 266 5.99 -7.16 6.14
CA ALA A 266 6.59 -7.94 5.07
C ALA A 266 8.03 -7.42 4.92
N ASN A 267 8.87 -7.72 5.90
CA ASN A 267 10.30 -7.48 5.80
C ASN A 267 11.05 -8.70 5.27
N PRO A 268 12.22 -8.47 4.65
CA PRO A 268 13.03 -9.48 3.98
C PRO A 268 13.91 -10.24 4.99
N VAL A 269 14.12 -11.53 4.75
CA VAL A 269 15.01 -12.36 5.56
C VAL A 269 16.46 -12.12 5.14
N ALA A 270 17.24 -11.51 6.03
CA ALA A 270 18.68 -11.78 6.12
C ALA A 270 18.88 -12.78 7.27
N ASN A 271 19.57 -13.88 6.97
CA ASN A 271 19.88 -14.95 7.91
C ASN A 271 20.57 -14.41 9.16
N ASP A 272 20.09 -14.87 10.31
CA ASP A 272 20.69 -14.62 11.62
C ASP A 272 21.71 -15.70 11.94
N ALA A 273 22.80 -15.31 12.59
CA ALA A 273 23.69 -16.23 13.30
C ALA A 273 24.30 -15.52 14.52
N ALA A 274 23.76 -15.92 15.68
CA ALA A 274 24.38 -16.04 17.01
C ALA A 274 24.48 -14.82 17.94
N GLU A 275 23.52 -14.81 18.89
CA GLU A 275 23.68 -14.77 20.37
C GLU A 275 24.64 -13.75 21.03
N SER A 276 24.08 -12.84 21.84
CA SER A 276 24.33 -12.80 23.31
C SER A 276 23.49 -11.72 24.04
N THR A 277 22.62 -12.19 24.95
CA THR A 277 22.22 -11.63 26.27
C THR A 277 21.86 -10.15 26.43
N SER A 278 20.57 -9.90 26.67
CA SER A 278 19.93 -8.59 26.93
C SER A 278 19.72 -8.25 28.42
N GLU A 279 20.49 -8.82 29.35
CA GLU A 279 20.36 -8.52 30.79
C GLU A 279 21.31 -7.44 31.31
N ASP A 280 22.42 -7.14 30.61
CA ASP A 280 23.44 -6.18 31.07
C ASP A 280 23.11 -4.70 30.80
N THR A 281 22.14 -4.42 29.93
CA THR A 281 21.80 -3.02 29.57
C THR A 281 20.90 -2.34 30.60
N LEU A 282 20.13 -3.09 31.39
CA LEU A 282 19.23 -2.53 32.41
C LEU A 282 19.95 -2.13 33.71
N GLU A 283 21.06 -2.78 34.06
CA GLU A 283 21.86 -2.38 35.23
C GLU A 283 22.68 -1.11 34.99
N TYR A 284 23.10 -0.87 33.76
CA TYR A 284 23.88 0.33 33.40
C TYR A 284 23.08 1.64 33.60
N PHE A 285 21.78 1.63 33.29
CA PHE A 285 20.94 2.84 33.45
C PHE A 285 20.50 3.11 34.89
N LYS A 286 20.44 2.10 35.77
CA LYS A 286 20.17 2.32 37.19
C LYS A 286 21.31 3.06 37.89
N LYS A 287 22.56 2.80 37.49
CA LYS A 287 23.73 3.38 38.14
C LYS A 287 24.00 4.84 37.76
N LEU A 288 23.39 5.34 36.67
CA LEU A 288 23.53 6.73 36.24
C LEU A 288 22.49 7.67 36.87
N ALA A 289 21.47 7.14 37.55
CA ALA A 289 20.41 7.92 38.19
C ALA A 289 20.70 8.26 39.67
N GLU A 290 21.82 7.75 40.22
CA GLU A 290 22.24 7.98 41.61
C GLU A 290 23.54 8.81 41.72
N GLN A 291 23.92 9.58 40.70
CA GLN A 291 24.96 10.62 40.78
C GLN A 291 24.40 12.01 40.54
#